data_AF-A0A7J8XJS0-F1
#
_entry.id   AF-A0A7J8XJS0-F1
#
_cell.length_a   1.000
_cell.length_b   1.000
_cell.length_c   1.000
_cell.angle_alpha   90.00
_cell.angle_beta   90.00
_cell.angle_gamma   90.00
#
_symmetry.space_group_name_H-M   'P 1'
#
loop_
_entity.id
_entity.type
_entity.pdbx_description
1 polymer ?
#
loop_
_entity_poly.entity_id
_entity_poly.type
_entity_poly.pdbx_seq_one_letter_code
_entity_poly.pdbx_strand_id
1 'polypeptide(L)'
;AKTLHVLKLSHGVELHVPGTVSLPCLKVLNLVWIKYTNDESVSRLFAGCYVLQELVLHKHAGDNTTCSTISIPTLKTLFVRFATTGRCRHKLKINAPVLKQLNLEDNLTLEFDLEDVSSLVEANVTVSWLENRHIPLLKALSNAKFVSFHWDWYAEMKWRNFRPYRLFLNLVQMELHVGYGGWDLLSLFLEFSDHLEVLVLAKNDNCRGLGFECSWKPPKYVPECLLSSLSMVYFKGFEDLTYQLSMVKYILKNARVLKMMDICSNGDLPSDSKIDLLKKLLMFPRGSKACQLKFN
;
A
#
# COMPACT_ATOMS: atom_id res chain seq x y z
N ALA A 1 -29.86 19.67 -8.90
CA ALA A 1 -28.81 18.92 -9.65
C ALA A 1 -27.76 19.83 -10.31
N LYS A 2 -28.14 20.87 -11.08
CA LYS A 2 -27.19 21.70 -11.87
C LYS A 2 -26.12 22.49 -11.09
N THR A 3 -26.16 22.50 -9.77
CA THR A 3 -25.20 23.20 -8.89
C THR A 3 -24.56 22.28 -7.84
N LEU A 4 -24.91 20.99 -7.84
CA LEU A 4 -24.43 20.07 -6.83
C LEU A 4 -22.99 19.66 -7.16
N HIS A 5 -22.05 20.09 -6.32
CA HIS A 5 -20.62 19.80 -6.48
C HIS A 5 -20.14 18.62 -5.62
N VAL A 6 -20.81 18.39 -4.50
CA VAL A 6 -20.46 17.37 -3.50
C VAL A 6 -21.72 16.63 -3.11
N LEU A 7 -21.67 15.29 -3.15
CA LEU A 7 -22.73 14.42 -2.69
C LEU A 7 -22.11 13.41 -1.73
N LYS A 8 -22.56 13.43 -0.48
CA LYS A 8 -22.15 12.48 0.55
C LYS A 8 -23.39 11.73 1.02
N LEU A 9 -23.42 10.43 0.78
CA LEU A 9 -24.45 9.53 1.28
C LEU A 9 -23.78 8.57 2.24
N SER A 10 -24.41 8.32 3.37
CA SER A 10 -23.91 7.37 4.34
C SER A 10 -25.04 6.67 5.07
N HIS A 11 -24.89 5.38 5.37
CA HIS A 11 -25.73 4.57 6.28
C HIS A 11 -27.23 4.54 5.98
N GLY A 12 -27.82 3.35 5.94
CA GLY A 12 -29.29 3.21 5.93
C GLY A 12 -29.99 3.75 4.67
N VAL A 13 -29.23 4.17 3.66
CA VAL A 13 -29.74 4.60 2.35
C VAL A 13 -29.63 3.41 1.40
N GLU A 14 -30.75 3.09 0.78
CA GLU A 14 -30.81 2.20 -0.38
C GLU A 14 -30.86 3.04 -1.66
N LEU A 15 -29.80 2.97 -2.46
CA LEU A 15 -29.69 3.70 -3.70
C LEU A 15 -30.29 2.89 -4.84
N HIS A 16 -31.44 3.35 -5.31
CA HIS A 16 -32.09 2.87 -6.53
C HIS A 16 -31.98 3.93 -7.63
N VAL A 17 -31.34 3.58 -8.75
CA VAL A 17 -31.22 4.45 -9.92
C VAL A 17 -31.94 3.81 -11.10
N PRO A 18 -33.28 3.97 -11.21
CA PRO A 18 -34.09 3.29 -12.21
C PRO A 18 -33.86 3.79 -13.64
N GLY A 19 -33.36 5.01 -13.81
CA GLY A 19 -33.13 5.64 -15.11
C GLY A 19 -31.82 6.43 -15.15
N THR A 20 -31.66 7.31 -16.14
CA THR A 20 -30.47 8.16 -16.25
C THR A 20 -30.47 9.24 -15.16
N VAL A 21 -29.35 9.34 -14.43
CA VAL A 21 -29.09 10.44 -13.49
C VAL A 21 -28.16 11.42 -14.19
N SER A 22 -28.35 12.72 -13.98
CA SER A 22 -27.44 13.75 -14.48
C SER A 22 -27.05 14.69 -13.34
N LEU A 23 -25.78 14.60 -12.94
CA LEU A 23 -25.16 15.43 -11.92
C LEU A 23 -23.93 16.11 -12.54
N PRO A 24 -24.14 17.05 -13.48
CA PRO A 24 -23.10 17.53 -14.40
C PRO A 24 -22.00 18.37 -13.73
N CYS A 25 -22.22 18.84 -12.50
CA CYS A 25 -21.26 19.64 -11.74
C CYS A 25 -20.63 18.86 -10.58
N LEU A 26 -20.98 17.59 -10.40
CA LEU A 26 -20.54 16.80 -9.25
C LEU A 26 -19.07 16.43 -9.39
N LYS A 27 -18.25 16.95 -8.48
CA LYS A 27 -16.80 16.70 -8.42
C LYS A 27 -16.44 15.67 -7.36
N VAL A 28 -17.21 15.58 -6.28
CA VAL A 28 -16.95 14.69 -5.15
C VAL A 28 -18.17 13.83 -4.87
N LEU A 29 -18.00 12.52 -4.89
CA LEU A 29 -19.02 11.54 -4.56
C LEU A 29 -18.51 10.64 -3.44
N ASN A 30 -19.22 10.63 -2.31
CA ASN A 30 -18.90 9.80 -1.17
C ASN A 30 -20.08 8.90 -0.84
N LEU A 31 -19.86 7.59 -0.88
CA LEU A 31 -20.84 6.55 -0.64
C LEU A 31 -20.32 5.62 0.46
N VAL A 32 -20.83 5.80 1.68
CA VAL A 32 -20.41 5.02 2.85
C VAL A 32 -21.52 4.08 3.30
N TRP A 33 -21.29 2.77 3.22
CA TRP A 33 -22.22 1.73 3.69
C TRP A 33 -23.62 1.92 3.10
N ILE A 34 -23.64 2.09 1.78
CA ILE A 34 -24.85 2.29 0.97
C ILE A 34 -25.26 0.95 0.39
N LYS A 35 -26.54 0.60 0.55
CA LYS A 35 -27.11 -0.55 -0.14
C LYS A 35 -27.48 -0.14 -1.56
N TYR A 36 -27.12 -0.96 -2.54
CA TYR A 36 -27.48 -0.74 -3.93
C TYR A 36 -28.48 -1.80 -4.35
N THR A 37 -29.50 -1.40 -5.10
CA THR A 37 -30.52 -2.34 -5.61
C THR A 37 -29.95 -3.29 -6.67
N ASN A 38 -29.00 -2.82 -7.48
CA ASN A 38 -28.32 -3.59 -8.51
C ASN A 38 -27.05 -2.86 -9.02
N ASP A 39 -26.19 -3.62 -9.70
CA ASP A 39 -24.94 -3.14 -10.29
C ASP A 39 -25.14 -2.04 -11.35
N GLU A 40 -26.28 -2.10 -12.05
CA GLU A 40 -26.62 -1.13 -13.07
C GLU A 40 -26.90 0.26 -12.49
N SER A 41 -27.46 0.32 -11.29
CA SER A 41 -27.74 1.58 -10.59
C SER A 41 -26.46 2.35 -10.27
N VAL A 42 -25.41 1.62 -9.85
CA VAL A 42 -24.07 2.18 -9.62
C VAL A 42 -23.46 2.70 -10.92
N SER A 43 -23.52 1.88 -11.98
CA SER A 43 -22.99 2.25 -13.30
C SER A 43 -23.69 3.49 -13.86
N ARG A 44 -25.02 3.57 -13.76
CA ARG A 44 -25.81 4.74 -14.19
C ARG A 44 -25.51 5.99 -13.36
N LEU A 45 -25.28 5.85 -12.05
CA LEU A 45 -24.87 6.97 -11.20
C LEU A 45 -23.53 7.54 -11.68
N PHE A 46 -22.52 6.69 -11.88
CA PHE A 46 -21.19 7.12 -12.33
C PHE A 46 -21.23 7.73 -13.73
N ALA A 47 -21.98 7.13 -14.66
CA ALA A 47 -22.18 7.67 -16.00
C ALA A 47 -22.86 9.05 -16.00
N GLY A 48 -23.65 9.37 -14.97
CA GLY A 48 -24.30 10.66 -14.79
C GLY A 48 -23.40 11.78 -14.23
N CYS A 49 -22.20 11.44 -13.76
CA CYS A 49 -21.28 12.35 -13.06
C CYS A 49 -20.05 12.66 -13.93
N TYR A 50 -20.25 13.37 -15.04
CA TYR A 50 -19.22 13.57 -16.08
C TYR A 50 -17.94 14.30 -15.66
N VAL A 51 -17.97 15.05 -14.56
CA VAL A 51 -16.84 15.86 -14.08
C VAL A 51 -16.28 15.36 -12.75
N LEU A 52 -16.61 14.12 -12.37
CA LEU A 52 -16.23 13.55 -11.09
C LEU A 52 -14.71 13.42 -10.96
N GLN A 53 -14.15 13.97 -9.89
CA GLN A 53 -12.71 13.99 -9.64
C GLN A 53 -12.33 13.16 -8.41
N GLU A 54 -13.24 13.01 -7.45
CA GLU A 54 -13.02 12.27 -6.21
C GLU A 54 -14.19 11.30 -5.95
N LEU A 55 -13.83 10.04 -5.70
CA LEU A 55 -14.77 8.98 -5.36
C LEU A 55 -14.34 8.29 -4.07
N VAL A 56 -15.22 8.24 -3.09
CA VAL A 56 -15.06 7.50 -1.84
C VAL A 56 -16.13 6.42 -1.77
N LEU A 57 -15.70 5.17 -1.66
CA LEU A 57 -16.56 3.99 -1.55
C LEU A 57 -16.20 3.20 -0.31
N HIS A 58 -17.07 3.18 0.69
CA HIS A 58 -16.95 2.23 1.80
C HIS A 58 -18.06 1.18 1.68
N LYS A 59 -17.69 -0.08 1.49
CA LYS A 59 -18.61 -1.20 1.28
C LYS A 59 -18.66 -2.11 2.50
N HIS A 60 -19.84 -2.66 2.79
CA HIS A 60 -20.07 -3.63 3.87
C HIS A 60 -20.21 -5.06 3.31
N ALA A 61 -19.81 -6.11 4.04
CA ALA A 61 -20.13 -7.48 3.60
C ALA A 61 -21.64 -7.71 3.70
N GLY A 62 -22.27 -8.01 2.57
CA GLY A 62 -23.72 -8.10 2.46
C GLY A 62 -24.35 -6.99 1.63
N ASP A 63 -23.57 -6.06 1.08
CA ASP A 63 -24.05 -5.22 -0.02
C ASP A 63 -24.33 -6.11 -1.23
N ASN A 64 -25.59 -6.16 -1.68
CA ASN A 64 -26.12 -7.11 -2.67
C ASN A 64 -25.44 -7.02 -4.05
N THR A 65 -24.66 -5.97 -4.29
CA THR A 65 -24.09 -5.65 -5.60
C THR A 65 -22.64 -6.09 -5.72
N THR A 66 -22.40 -6.90 -6.75
CA THR A 66 -21.08 -7.29 -7.25
C THR A 66 -20.32 -6.12 -7.87
N CYS A 67 -20.98 -5.00 -8.15
CA CYS A 67 -20.44 -3.95 -9.03
C CYS A 67 -19.22 -3.29 -8.43
N SER A 68 -18.08 -3.67 -8.98
CA SER A 68 -16.78 -3.14 -8.60
C SER A 68 -16.05 -2.65 -9.86
N THR A 69 -16.79 -2.30 -10.92
CA THR A 69 -16.22 -1.61 -12.08
C THR A 69 -16.32 -0.11 -11.90
N ILE A 70 -15.17 0.54 -11.80
CA ILE A 70 -15.03 1.99 -11.71
C ILE A 70 -14.37 2.43 -13.01
N SER A 71 -15.18 2.94 -13.94
CA SER A 71 -14.71 3.47 -15.21
C SER A 71 -15.07 4.96 -15.29
N ILE A 72 -14.17 5.81 -14.82
CA ILE A 72 -14.42 7.26 -14.67
C ILE A 72 -13.19 8.02 -15.20
N PRO A 73 -13.22 8.48 -16.47
CA PRO A 73 -12.06 9.10 -17.12
C PRO A 73 -11.54 10.39 -16.49
N THR A 74 -12.35 11.07 -15.67
CA THR A 74 -12.00 12.32 -14.99
C THR A 74 -11.50 12.14 -13.56
N LEU A 75 -11.51 10.90 -13.05
CA LEU A 75 -11.24 10.60 -11.65
C LEU A 75 -9.76 10.80 -11.33
N LYS A 76 -9.46 11.63 -10.34
CA LYS A 76 -8.10 11.94 -9.87
C LYS A 76 -7.78 11.24 -8.56
N THR A 77 -8.78 11.01 -7.72
CA THR A 77 -8.60 10.42 -6.40
C THR A 77 -9.68 9.37 -6.14
N LEU A 78 -9.24 8.18 -5.73
CA LEU A 78 -10.12 7.05 -5.42
C LEU A 78 -9.80 6.50 -4.04
N PHE A 79 -10.83 6.40 -3.20
CA PHE A 79 -10.78 5.71 -1.91
C PHE A 79 -11.76 4.55 -1.92
N VAL A 80 -11.29 3.33 -1.68
CA VAL A 80 -12.13 2.14 -1.60
C VAL A 80 -11.80 1.39 -0.33
N ARG A 81 -12.81 1.17 0.53
CA ARG A 81 -12.68 0.42 1.77
C ARG A 81 -13.72 -0.69 1.85
N PHE A 82 -13.30 -1.89 2.21
CA PHE A 82 -14.17 -3.03 2.43
C PHE A 82 -14.18 -3.41 3.92
N ALA A 83 -15.33 -3.34 4.57
CA ALA A 83 -15.42 -3.28 6.03
C ALA A 83 -15.30 -4.63 6.78
N THR A 84 -15.38 -5.80 6.13
CA THR A 84 -15.59 -7.07 6.87
C THR A 84 -15.14 -8.32 6.11
N THR A 85 -14.71 -9.33 6.87
CA THR A 85 -14.32 -10.68 6.44
C THR A 85 -15.53 -11.52 6.02
N GLY A 86 -15.77 -11.65 4.72
CA GLY A 86 -16.76 -12.56 4.14
C GLY A 86 -16.15 -13.32 2.96
N ARG A 87 -16.57 -14.57 2.73
CA ARG A 87 -16.13 -15.38 1.58
C ARG A 87 -16.89 -14.97 0.31
N CYS A 88 -16.68 -13.75 -0.16
CA CYS A 88 -17.23 -13.29 -1.42
C CYS A 88 -16.08 -12.90 -2.36
N ARG A 89 -15.96 -13.61 -3.48
CA ARG A 89 -15.03 -13.25 -4.55
C ARG A 89 -15.62 -12.10 -5.35
N HIS A 90 -15.28 -10.86 -4.97
CA HIS A 90 -15.63 -9.70 -5.78
C HIS A 90 -14.45 -9.34 -6.69
N LYS A 91 -14.73 -8.89 -7.91
CA LYS A 91 -13.71 -8.45 -8.86
C LYS A 91 -13.70 -6.93 -8.97
N LEU A 92 -12.68 -6.26 -8.43
CA LEU A 92 -12.51 -4.80 -8.55
C LEU A 92 -11.82 -4.46 -9.87
N LYS A 93 -12.57 -3.86 -10.79
CA LYS A 93 -12.07 -3.34 -12.05
C LYS A 93 -11.95 -1.81 -12.00
N ILE A 94 -10.76 -1.29 -12.27
CA ILE A 94 -10.52 0.17 -12.29
C ILE A 94 -9.98 0.57 -13.66
N ASN A 95 -10.67 1.52 -14.30
CA ASN A 95 -10.25 2.21 -15.50
C ASN A 95 -10.38 3.72 -15.25
N ALA A 96 -9.25 4.35 -14.94
CA ALA A 96 -9.17 5.75 -14.52
C ALA A 96 -7.83 6.35 -15.00
N PRO A 97 -7.73 6.73 -16.29
CA PRO A 97 -6.48 7.14 -16.96
C PRO A 97 -5.80 8.38 -16.38
N VAL A 98 -6.51 9.17 -15.58
CA VAL A 98 -5.98 10.39 -14.93
C VAL A 98 -5.92 10.28 -13.40
N LEU A 99 -6.10 9.06 -12.87
CA LEU A 99 -6.01 8.76 -11.44
C LEU A 99 -4.61 9.07 -10.93
N LYS A 100 -4.51 9.95 -9.93
CA LYS A 100 -3.25 10.34 -9.30
C LYS A 100 -3.06 9.68 -7.94
N GLN A 101 -4.16 9.44 -7.23
CA GLN A 101 -4.16 8.91 -5.86
C GLN A 101 -5.12 7.73 -5.72
N LEU A 102 -4.61 6.62 -5.19
CA LEU A 102 -5.38 5.42 -4.89
C LEU A 102 -5.21 5.06 -3.41
N ASN A 103 -6.31 4.98 -2.68
CA ASN A 103 -6.36 4.44 -1.33
C ASN A 103 -7.28 3.22 -1.33
N LEU A 104 -6.74 2.06 -0.95
CA LEU A 104 -7.45 0.79 -1.02
C LEU A 104 -7.27 0.01 0.29
N GLU A 105 -8.36 -0.27 0.98
CA GLU A 105 -8.39 -1.18 2.13
C GLU A 105 -9.18 -2.44 1.77
N ASP A 106 -8.46 -3.53 1.48
CA ASP A 106 -9.02 -4.84 1.14
C ASP A 106 -8.96 -5.80 2.33
N ASN A 107 -10.12 -5.96 2.98
CA ASN A 107 -10.36 -7.00 4.00
C ASN A 107 -11.15 -8.20 3.44
N LEU A 108 -11.32 -8.29 2.12
CA LEU A 108 -12.10 -9.31 1.42
C LEU A 108 -11.20 -10.23 0.58
N THR A 109 -11.79 -11.15 -0.20
CA THR A 109 -11.09 -11.91 -1.24
C THR A 109 -11.29 -11.28 -2.61
N LEU A 110 -10.63 -10.15 -2.88
CA LEU A 110 -10.78 -9.43 -4.16
C LEU A 110 -9.88 -9.97 -5.27
N GLU A 111 -10.44 -10.09 -6.47
CA GLU A 111 -9.67 -10.16 -7.71
C GLU A 111 -9.51 -8.75 -8.30
N PHE A 112 -8.28 -8.40 -8.67
CA PHE A 112 -7.95 -7.05 -9.14
C PHE A 112 -7.74 -7.03 -10.65
N ASP A 113 -8.37 -6.06 -11.31
CA ASP A 113 -8.24 -5.80 -12.75
C ASP A 113 -8.09 -4.30 -12.99
N LEU A 114 -6.86 -3.81 -12.96
CA LEU A 114 -6.54 -2.40 -13.16
C LEU A 114 -5.99 -2.24 -14.58
N GLU A 115 -6.78 -1.67 -15.48
CA GLU A 115 -6.44 -1.55 -16.91
C GLU A 115 -5.59 -0.30 -17.17
N ASP A 116 -6.16 0.88 -16.93
CA ASP A 116 -5.47 2.17 -17.15
C ASP A 116 -5.44 3.00 -15.87
N VAL A 117 -4.32 2.88 -15.17
CA VAL A 117 -3.94 3.71 -14.01
C VAL A 117 -2.51 4.22 -14.18
N SER A 118 -2.11 4.46 -15.43
CA SER A 118 -0.74 4.85 -15.80
C SER A 118 -0.30 6.19 -15.19
N SER A 119 -1.24 7.07 -14.87
CA SER A 119 -1.00 8.38 -14.24
C SER A 119 -0.83 8.34 -12.72
N LEU A 120 -0.89 7.16 -12.09
CA LEU A 120 -0.86 7.02 -10.64
C LEU A 120 0.45 7.58 -10.08
N VAL A 121 0.34 8.48 -9.10
CA VAL A 121 1.48 9.11 -8.43
C VAL A 121 1.66 8.54 -7.04
N GLU A 122 0.57 8.35 -6.32
CA GLU A 122 0.55 7.92 -4.93
C GLU A 122 -0.47 6.80 -4.72
N ALA A 123 -0.05 5.77 -4.01
CA ALA A 123 -0.90 4.65 -3.67
C ALA A 123 -0.71 4.23 -2.21
N ASN A 124 -1.81 4.07 -1.49
CA ASN A 124 -1.84 3.45 -0.18
C ASN A 124 -2.75 2.23 -0.23
N VAL A 125 -2.20 1.06 0.08
CA VAL A 125 -2.98 -0.17 0.08
C VAL A 125 -2.77 -0.91 1.40
N THR A 126 -3.87 -1.24 2.05
CA THR A 126 -3.93 -2.14 3.19
C THR A 126 -4.66 -3.42 2.79
N VAL A 127 -4.05 -4.58 3.01
CA VAL A 127 -4.66 -5.90 2.78
C VAL A 127 -4.59 -6.74 4.05
N SER A 128 -5.65 -7.44 4.45
CA SER A 128 -5.53 -8.33 5.62
C SER A 128 -4.58 -9.51 5.36
N TRP A 129 -4.65 -10.10 4.16
CA TRP A 129 -3.86 -11.26 3.75
C TRP A 129 -3.19 -10.99 2.40
N LEU A 130 -1.87 -10.88 2.39
CA LEU A 130 -1.10 -10.71 1.16
C LEU A 130 -0.80 -12.06 0.50
N GLU A 131 -1.36 -12.26 -0.69
CA GLU A 131 -1.30 -13.51 -1.46
C GLU A 131 -1.24 -13.26 -2.99
N ASN A 132 -1.10 -14.32 -3.80
CA ASN A 132 -0.93 -14.25 -5.26
C ASN A 132 -1.97 -13.42 -6.02
N ARG A 133 -3.20 -13.31 -5.51
CA ARG A 133 -4.27 -12.52 -6.15
C ARG A 133 -3.97 -11.02 -6.22
N HIS A 134 -3.03 -10.52 -5.41
CA HIS A 134 -2.64 -9.09 -5.38
C HIS A 134 -1.56 -8.75 -6.40
N ILE A 135 -1.08 -9.73 -7.18
CA ILE A 135 -0.09 -9.51 -8.24
C ILE A 135 -0.55 -8.46 -9.27
N PRO A 136 -1.80 -8.47 -9.78
CA PRO A 136 -2.28 -7.41 -10.69
C PRO A 136 -2.28 -6.03 -10.03
N LEU A 137 -2.59 -5.96 -8.73
CA LEU A 137 -2.53 -4.72 -7.97
C LEU A 137 -1.10 -4.19 -7.90
N LEU A 138 -0.13 -5.02 -7.52
CA LEU A 138 1.28 -4.65 -7.47
C LEU A 138 1.83 -4.19 -8.83
N LYS A 139 1.39 -4.80 -9.93
CA LYS A 139 1.69 -4.33 -11.28
C LYS A 139 1.16 -2.92 -11.54
N ALA A 140 -0.08 -2.64 -11.13
CA ALA A 140 -0.69 -1.34 -11.28
C ALA A 140 0.01 -0.25 -10.44
N LEU A 141 0.53 -0.61 -9.26
CA LEU A 141 1.30 0.30 -8.41
C LEU A 141 2.71 0.60 -8.97
N SER A 142 3.19 -0.16 -9.96
CA SER A 142 4.59 -0.09 -10.43
C SER A 142 4.99 1.24 -11.07
N ASN A 143 4.03 2.06 -11.49
CA ASN A 143 4.28 3.38 -12.06
C ASN A 143 4.26 4.52 -11.02
N ALA A 144 3.78 4.24 -9.81
CA ALA A 144 3.64 5.24 -8.76
C ALA A 144 5.00 5.66 -8.18
N LYS A 145 5.06 6.91 -7.72
CA LYS A 145 6.24 7.50 -7.07
C LYS A 145 6.27 7.25 -5.57
N PHE A 146 5.09 7.22 -4.95
CA PHE A 146 4.90 7.05 -3.52
C PHE A 146 3.98 5.87 -3.30
N VAL A 147 4.50 4.79 -2.71
CA VAL A 147 3.70 3.59 -2.43
C VAL A 147 3.78 3.26 -0.94
N SER A 148 2.63 3.19 -0.30
CA SER A 148 2.46 2.59 1.03
C SER A 148 1.72 1.27 0.89
N PHE A 149 2.29 0.21 1.45
CA PHE A 149 1.74 -1.14 1.39
C PHE A 149 1.73 -1.76 2.77
N HIS A 150 0.55 -2.15 3.23
CA HIS A 150 0.31 -2.65 4.57
C HIS A 150 -0.36 -4.01 4.52
N TRP A 151 0.15 -4.97 5.29
CA TRP A 151 -0.53 -6.25 5.49
C TRP A 151 -0.42 -6.79 6.92
N ASP A 152 -1.45 -7.51 7.35
CA ASP A 152 -1.45 -8.20 8.65
C ASP A 152 -0.86 -9.62 8.53
N TRP A 153 -1.29 -10.37 7.52
CA TRP A 153 -0.90 -11.76 7.29
C TRP A 153 -0.31 -11.95 5.89
N TYR A 154 0.58 -12.94 5.76
CA TYR A 154 1.23 -13.27 4.49
C TYR A 154 1.10 -14.76 4.20
N ALA A 155 0.60 -15.11 3.01
CA ALA A 155 0.76 -16.45 2.46
C ALA A 155 1.88 -16.42 1.42
N GLU A 156 2.70 -17.47 1.37
CA GLU A 156 3.83 -17.53 0.43
C GLU A 156 3.35 -17.28 -1.01
N MET A 157 3.81 -16.17 -1.57
CA MET A 157 3.48 -15.78 -2.93
C MET A 157 4.49 -16.38 -3.90
N LYS A 158 4.00 -16.87 -5.04
CA LYS A 158 4.81 -17.48 -6.12
C LYS A 158 5.48 -16.40 -6.99
N TRP A 159 6.21 -15.48 -6.37
CA TRP A 159 6.95 -14.42 -7.06
C TRP A 159 8.03 -14.95 -8.00
N ARG A 160 8.58 -16.15 -7.75
CA ARG A 160 9.66 -16.70 -8.59
C ARG A 160 9.23 -16.95 -10.04
N ASN A 161 7.94 -17.18 -10.28
CA ASN A 161 7.38 -17.30 -11.63
C ASN A 161 7.08 -15.93 -12.25
N PHE A 162 7.10 -14.90 -11.42
CA PHE A 162 6.91 -13.50 -11.76
C PHE A 162 8.27 -12.81 -11.67
N ARG A 163 9.12 -13.06 -12.66
CA ARG A 163 10.25 -12.18 -12.97
C ARG A 163 9.86 -11.19 -14.08
N PRO A 164 8.89 -10.27 -13.89
CA PRO A 164 8.82 -9.15 -14.80
C PRO A 164 10.05 -8.30 -14.54
N TYR A 165 10.80 -8.04 -15.59
CA TYR A 165 11.87 -7.07 -15.56
C TYR A 165 11.30 -5.72 -15.06
N ARG A 166 11.97 -5.10 -14.08
CA ARG A 166 11.83 -3.67 -13.73
C ARG A 166 10.42 -3.17 -13.36
N LEU A 167 9.82 -3.69 -12.29
CA LEU A 167 8.67 -3.02 -11.65
C LEU A 167 9.16 -1.82 -10.81
N PHE A 168 8.33 -0.82 -10.54
CA PHE A 168 8.67 0.29 -9.61
C PHE A 168 9.82 1.20 -10.09
N LEU A 169 9.96 1.38 -11.40
CA LEU A 169 11.01 2.25 -11.98
C LEU A 169 10.88 3.73 -11.58
N ASN A 170 9.68 4.21 -11.29
CA ASN A 170 9.46 5.60 -10.88
C ASN A 170 9.38 5.77 -9.36
N LEU A 171 9.55 4.69 -8.59
CA LEU A 171 9.32 4.68 -7.16
C LEU A 171 10.42 5.46 -6.44
N VAL A 172 10.04 6.55 -5.78
CA VAL A 172 10.92 7.42 -5.00
C VAL A 172 10.82 7.07 -3.52
N GLN A 173 9.62 6.77 -3.04
CA GLN A 173 9.38 6.43 -1.64
C GLN A 173 8.50 5.19 -1.52
N MET A 174 8.93 4.28 -0.65
CA MET A 174 8.18 3.10 -0.28
C MET A 174 7.98 3.05 1.23
N GLU A 175 6.75 2.84 1.67
CA GLU A 175 6.41 2.55 3.05
C GLU A 175 5.80 1.15 3.15
N LEU A 176 6.44 0.26 3.92
CA LEU A 176 6.00 -1.12 4.13
C LEU A 176 5.64 -1.31 5.60
N HIS A 177 4.36 -1.55 5.85
CA HIS A 177 3.85 -1.97 7.14
C HIS A 177 3.66 -3.49 7.11
N VAL A 178 4.61 -4.20 7.70
CA VAL A 178 4.71 -5.66 7.61
C VAL A 178 4.20 -6.30 8.89
N GLY A 179 3.19 -7.15 8.75
CA GLY A 179 2.66 -7.98 9.82
C GLY A 179 3.42 -9.31 10.00
N TYR A 180 2.66 -10.41 10.10
CA TYR A 180 3.20 -11.75 10.26
C TYR A 180 3.73 -12.30 8.93
N GLY A 181 5.06 -12.27 8.79
CA GLY A 181 5.74 -12.77 7.59
C GLY A 181 5.70 -11.78 6.42
N GLY A 182 6.26 -12.21 5.29
CA GLY A 182 6.37 -11.35 4.10
C GLY A 182 7.52 -10.34 4.15
N TRP A 183 8.35 -10.34 5.20
CA TRP A 183 9.55 -9.49 5.26
C TRP A 183 10.51 -9.75 4.09
N ASP A 184 10.60 -10.98 3.59
CA ASP A 184 11.36 -11.34 2.38
C ASP A 184 10.93 -10.53 1.13
N LEU A 185 9.71 -9.99 1.10
CA LEU A 185 9.26 -9.13 0.00
C LEU A 185 10.03 -7.82 -0.07
N LEU A 186 10.58 -7.33 1.05
CA LEU A 186 11.45 -6.16 1.03
C LEU A 186 12.62 -6.37 0.08
N SER A 187 13.21 -7.56 0.07
CA SER A 187 14.34 -7.87 -0.81
C SER A 187 13.93 -7.76 -2.28
N LEU A 188 12.71 -8.20 -2.63
CA LEU A 188 12.16 -8.06 -3.98
C LEU A 188 11.90 -6.59 -4.33
N PHE A 189 11.29 -5.83 -3.42
CA PHE A 189 11.02 -4.41 -3.68
C PHE A 189 12.30 -3.60 -3.87
N LEU A 190 13.35 -3.88 -3.08
CA LEU A 190 14.66 -3.26 -3.28
C LEU A 190 15.26 -3.65 -4.65
N GLU A 191 15.18 -4.93 -5.03
CA GLU A 191 15.66 -5.44 -6.33
C GLU A 191 14.90 -4.85 -7.53
N PHE A 192 13.65 -4.44 -7.35
CA PHE A 192 12.83 -3.87 -8.43
C PHE A 192 12.94 -2.34 -8.51
N SER A 193 13.22 -1.65 -7.42
CA SER A 193 13.10 -0.19 -7.34
C SER A 193 14.45 0.51 -7.48
N ASP A 194 14.96 0.68 -8.70
CA ASP A 194 16.32 1.23 -8.93
C ASP A 194 16.50 2.68 -8.40
N HIS A 195 15.43 3.47 -8.37
CA HIS A 195 15.45 4.89 -8.02
C HIS A 195 14.89 5.21 -6.62
N LEU A 196 14.74 4.19 -5.76
CA LEU A 196 14.19 4.37 -4.43
C LEU A 196 15.09 5.24 -3.54
N GLU A 197 14.58 6.41 -3.13
CA GLU A 197 15.31 7.37 -2.29
C GLU A 197 14.97 7.24 -0.81
N VAL A 198 13.73 6.85 -0.49
CA VAL A 198 13.20 6.79 0.88
C VAL A 198 12.52 5.46 1.14
N LEU A 199 12.98 4.75 2.16
CA LEU A 199 12.36 3.51 2.62
C LEU A 199 11.84 3.69 4.04
N VAL A 200 10.55 3.43 4.24
CA VAL A 200 9.92 3.35 5.56
C VAL A 200 9.52 1.91 5.82
N LEU A 201 9.99 1.35 6.91
CA LEU A 201 9.64 0.01 7.39
C LEU A 201 8.90 0.18 8.70
N ALA A 202 7.82 -0.57 8.89
CA ALA A 202 7.08 -0.59 10.13
C ALA A 202 6.65 -2.02 10.44
N LYS A 203 6.89 -2.47 11.66
CA LYS A 203 6.23 -3.68 12.16
C LYS A 203 4.80 -3.31 12.57
N ASN A 204 3.83 -4.06 12.06
CA ASN A 204 2.42 -3.84 12.33
C ASN A 204 2.07 -4.11 13.81
N ASP A 205 1.37 -3.17 14.44
CA ASP A 205 0.98 -3.25 15.86
C ASP A 205 -0.02 -4.36 16.16
N ASN A 206 -0.87 -4.71 15.19
CA ASN A 206 -1.81 -5.83 15.30
C ASN A 206 -1.10 -7.18 15.44
N CYS A 207 0.21 -7.21 15.18
CA CYS A 207 1.00 -8.42 15.09
C CYS A 207 1.97 -8.64 16.29
N ARG A 208 1.78 -7.94 17.42
CA ARG A 208 2.58 -8.18 18.63
C ARG A 208 2.09 -9.42 19.40
N GLY A 209 3.01 -10.27 19.85
CA GLY A 209 2.73 -11.29 20.86
C GLY A 209 2.24 -12.68 20.41
N LEU A 210 2.04 -12.96 19.12
CA LEU A 210 1.59 -14.29 18.65
C LEU A 210 2.72 -15.32 18.38
N GLY A 211 3.97 -15.03 18.74
CA GLY A 211 5.05 -16.03 18.75
C GLY A 211 5.52 -16.56 17.38
N PHE A 212 5.09 -15.96 16.25
CA PHE A 212 5.58 -16.34 14.92
C PHE A 212 6.99 -15.79 14.67
N GLU A 213 7.93 -16.69 14.35
CA GLU A 213 9.27 -16.30 13.92
C GLU A 213 9.22 -15.69 12.51
N CYS A 214 9.38 -14.37 12.44
CA CYS A 214 9.61 -13.67 11.19
C CYS A 214 11.03 -13.95 10.70
N SER A 215 11.20 -14.12 9.39
CA SER A 215 12.50 -14.26 8.76
C SER A 215 12.65 -13.27 7.61
N TRP A 216 13.90 -12.87 7.37
CA TRP A 216 14.28 -12.04 6.24
C TRP A 216 15.57 -12.59 5.62
N LYS A 217 15.58 -12.68 4.28
CA LYS A 217 16.71 -13.14 3.48
C LYS A 217 17.19 -12.01 2.58
N PRO A 218 18.50 -11.72 2.57
CA PRO A 218 19.05 -10.69 1.71
C PRO A 218 18.87 -11.03 0.22
N PRO A 219 18.76 -10.00 -0.64
CA PRO A 219 18.89 -10.13 -2.09
C PRO A 219 20.13 -10.92 -2.52
N LYS A 220 20.06 -11.58 -3.68
CA LYS A 220 21.22 -12.34 -4.22
C LYS A 220 22.38 -11.42 -4.58
N TYR A 221 22.06 -10.25 -5.12
CA TYR A 221 23.00 -9.19 -5.47
C TYR A 221 22.59 -7.91 -4.75
N VAL A 222 23.52 -6.99 -4.53
CA VAL A 222 23.19 -5.70 -3.93
C VAL A 222 22.29 -4.92 -4.89
N PRO A 223 21.05 -4.55 -4.50
CA PRO A 223 20.16 -3.78 -5.36
C PRO A 223 20.73 -2.42 -5.74
N GLU A 224 20.38 -1.93 -6.93
CA GLU A 224 20.89 -0.68 -7.47
C GLU A 224 20.53 0.51 -6.58
N CYS A 225 19.32 0.53 -5.99
CA CYS A 225 18.94 1.63 -5.11
C CYS A 225 19.84 1.79 -3.88
N LEU A 226 20.35 0.71 -3.31
CA LEU A 226 21.32 0.82 -2.21
C LEU A 226 22.61 1.48 -2.70
N LEU A 227 23.01 1.25 -3.95
CA LEU A 227 24.25 1.76 -4.50
C LEU A 227 24.15 3.24 -4.90
N SER A 228 23.00 3.69 -5.43
CA SER A 228 22.92 4.97 -6.14
C SER A 228 21.86 5.96 -5.65
N SER A 229 20.79 5.54 -4.98
CA SER A 229 19.64 6.43 -4.70
C SER A 229 19.16 6.47 -3.25
N LEU A 230 19.22 5.37 -2.50
CA LEU A 230 18.63 5.26 -1.16
C LEU A 230 19.34 6.18 -0.16
N SER A 231 18.66 7.26 0.21
CA SER A 231 19.20 8.36 1.02
C SER A 231 18.66 8.39 2.44
N MET A 232 17.43 7.90 2.66
CA MET A 232 16.77 7.89 3.96
C MET A 232 16.10 6.56 4.24
N VAL A 233 16.28 6.05 5.45
CA VAL A 233 15.58 4.86 5.95
C VAL A 233 14.95 5.16 7.30
N TYR A 234 13.67 4.85 7.46
CA TYR A 234 12.95 4.91 8.72
C TYR A 234 12.49 3.50 9.10
N PHE A 235 12.77 3.06 10.33
CA PHE A 235 12.34 1.76 10.83
C PHE A 235 11.52 1.97 12.10
N LYS A 236 10.19 1.84 12.00
CA LYS A 236 9.25 1.93 13.11
C LYS A 236 8.99 0.54 13.71
N GLY A 237 8.89 0.44 15.03
CA GLY A 237 8.62 -0.82 15.70
C GLY A 237 9.78 -1.81 15.69
N PHE A 238 10.99 -1.30 15.88
CA PHE A 238 12.18 -2.12 16.04
C PHE A 238 12.20 -2.80 17.43
N GLU A 239 12.46 -4.10 17.46
CA GLU A 239 12.37 -4.96 18.64
C GLU A 239 13.67 -5.76 18.90
N ASP A 240 14.80 -5.37 18.30
CA ASP A 240 16.10 -6.08 18.38
C ASP A 240 16.05 -7.56 17.95
N LEU A 241 15.10 -7.90 17.06
CA LEU A 241 14.98 -9.26 16.54
C LEU A 241 16.09 -9.56 15.52
N THR A 242 16.54 -10.81 15.47
CA THR A 242 17.66 -11.26 14.63
C THR A 242 17.51 -10.90 13.15
N TYR A 243 16.31 -11.04 12.58
CA TYR A 243 16.05 -10.69 11.18
C TYR A 243 16.07 -9.17 10.96
N GLN A 244 15.58 -8.37 11.91
CA GLN A 244 15.59 -6.90 11.83
C GLN A 244 17.03 -6.38 11.89
N LEU A 245 17.84 -6.90 12.82
CA LEU A 245 19.27 -6.58 12.91
C LEU A 245 20.01 -6.96 11.62
N SER A 246 19.71 -8.13 11.06
CA SER A 246 20.34 -8.60 9.83
C SER A 246 20.02 -7.68 8.65
N MET A 247 18.76 -7.24 8.55
CA MET A 247 18.29 -6.30 7.54
C MET A 247 18.93 -4.93 7.70
N VAL A 248 18.90 -4.36 8.91
CA VAL A 248 19.54 -3.07 9.22
C VAL A 248 21.03 -3.11 8.92
N LYS A 249 21.73 -4.17 9.36
CA LYS A 249 23.15 -4.39 9.05
C LYS A 249 23.41 -4.46 7.55
N TYR A 250 22.57 -5.17 6.81
CA TYR A 250 22.70 -5.30 5.36
C TYR A 250 22.53 -3.94 4.65
N ILE A 251 21.47 -3.19 4.99
CA ILE A 251 21.21 -1.88 4.39
C ILE A 251 22.37 -0.94 4.71
N LEU A 252 22.77 -0.82 5.99
CA LEU A 252 23.87 0.06 6.40
C LEU A 252 25.19 -0.32 5.71
N LYS A 253 25.48 -1.61 5.55
CA LYS A 253 26.69 -2.09 4.89
C LYS A 253 26.74 -1.69 3.41
N ASN A 254 25.61 -1.79 2.72
CA ASN A 254 25.57 -1.73 1.26
C ASN A 254 25.13 -0.36 0.73
N ALA A 255 24.38 0.42 1.50
CA ALA A 255 23.84 1.70 1.07
C ALA A 255 24.96 2.77 0.99
N ARG A 256 25.32 3.20 -0.22
CA ARG A 256 26.49 4.06 -0.47
C ARG A 256 26.21 5.55 -0.34
N VAL A 257 24.97 5.96 -0.59
CA VAL A 257 24.52 7.37 -0.55
C VAL A 257 23.59 7.67 0.62
N LEU A 258 23.42 6.70 1.54
CA LEU A 258 22.57 6.84 2.71
C LEU A 258 23.03 8.01 3.59
N LYS A 259 22.12 8.95 3.85
CA LYS A 259 22.36 10.14 4.69
C LYS A 259 21.86 9.91 6.11
N MET A 260 20.72 9.22 6.25
CA MET A 260 20.10 9.01 7.55
C MET A 260 19.41 7.65 7.63
N MET A 261 19.59 6.97 8.76
CA MET A 261 18.76 5.86 9.18
C MET A 261 18.19 6.17 10.56
N ASP A 262 16.87 6.25 10.68
CA ASP A 262 16.15 6.47 11.93
C ASP A 262 15.45 5.19 12.35
N ILE A 263 15.71 4.72 13.56
CA ILE A 263 15.17 3.48 14.09
C ILE A 263 14.40 3.81 15.36
N CYS A 264 13.09 3.58 15.33
CA CYS A 264 12.20 3.80 16.46
C CYS A 264 11.77 2.46 17.05
N SER A 265 11.96 2.31 18.35
CA SER A 265 11.45 1.18 19.12
C SER A 265 10.00 1.39 19.53
N ASN A 266 9.21 0.31 19.53
CA ASN A 266 7.80 0.37 19.89
C ASN A 266 7.60 0.10 21.40
N GLY A 267 7.90 1.10 22.23
CA GLY A 267 7.65 1.07 23.67
C GLY A 267 8.75 1.72 24.51
N ASP A 268 8.49 1.84 25.82
CA ASP A 268 9.46 2.35 26.79
C ASP A 268 10.49 1.27 27.10
N LEU A 269 11.42 1.03 26.17
CA LEU A 269 12.64 0.29 26.50
C LEU A 269 13.37 1.06 27.61
N PRO A 270 13.88 0.37 28.66
CA PRO A 270 14.75 0.98 29.65
C PRO A 270 15.91 1.70 28.95
N SER A 271 16.32 2.84 29.50
CA SER A 271 17.35 3.69 28.87
C SER A 271 18.66 2.93 28.62
N ASP A 272 19.06 2.04 29.54
CA ASP A 272 20.27 1.22 29.38
C ASP A 272 20.16 0.24 28.20
N SER A 273 19.01 -0.40 28.02
CA SER A 273 18.76 -1.28 26.87
C SER A 273 18.79 -0.51 25.54
N LYS A 274 18.27 0.73 25.52
CA LYS A 274 18.37 1.59 24.34
C LYS A 274 19.82 1.94 24.01
N ILE A 275 20.64 2.24 25.02
CA ILE A 275 22.07 2.57 24.85
C ILE A 275 22.85 1.38 24.30
N ASP A 276 22.64 0.18 24.85
CA ASP A 276 23.37 -1.01 24.41
C ASP A 276 22.98 -1.42 22.99
N LEU A 277 21.70 -1.29 22.63
CA LEU A 277 21.25 -1.50 21.26
C LEU A 277 21.85 -0.46 20.30
N LEU A 278 21.87 0.81 20.67
CA LEU A 278 22.51 1.86 19.86
C LEU A 278 24.00 1.56 19.64
N LYS A 279 24.75 1.17 20.69
CA LYS A 279 26.17 0.76 20.56
C LYS A 279 26.32 -0.39 19.57
N LYS A 280 25.46 -1.41 19.67
CA LYS A 280 25.45 -2.56 18.76
C LYS A 280 25.20 -2.14 17.30
N LEU A 281 24.25 -1.24 17.06
CA LEU A 281 23.93 -0.73 15.71
C LEU A 281 25.05 0.17 15.14
N LEU A 282 25.72 0.95 16.00
CA LEU A 282 26.87 1.79 15.62
C LEU A 282 28.08 0.96 15.18
N MET A 283 28.23 -0.26 15.68
CA MET A 283 29.30 -1.19 15.26
C MET A 283 29.07 -1.81 13.88
N PHE A 284 27.88 -1.66 13.28
CA PHE A 284 27.62 -2.25 11.96
C PHE A 284 28.45 -1.55 10.86
N PRO A 285 28.93 -2.28 9.84
CA PRO A 285 29.64 -1.67 8.73
C PRO A 285 28.77 -0.63 8.01
N ARG A 286 29.40 0.39 7.44
CA ARG A 286 28.75 1.50 6.74
C ARG A 286 29.26 1.61 5.31
N GLY A 287 28.35 1.54 4.34
CA GLY A 287 28.62 1.84 2.93
C GLY A 287 28.80 3.34 2.72
N SER A 288 27.97 4.15 3.38
CA SER A 288 28.06 5.62 3.41
C SER A 288 28.68 6.10 4.73
N LYS A 289 29.82 6.80 4.64
CA LYS A 289 30.45 7.45 5.80
C LYS A 289 29.64 8.65 6.32
N ALA A 290 28.75 9.22 5.50
CA ALA A 290 27.91 10.35 5.86
C ALA A 290 26.62 9.94 6.60
N CYS A 291 26.32 8.64 6.68
CA CYS A 291 25.09 8.14 7.27
C CYS A 291 25.03 8.44 8.77
N GLN A 292 24.05 9.24 9.19
CA GLN A 292 23.70 9.43 10.58
C GLN A 292 22.70 8.37 11.03
N LEU A 293 23.03 7.63 12.08
CA LEU A 293 22.11 6.69 12.71
C LEU A 293 21.44 7.36 13.91
N LYS A 294 20.11 7.40 13.92
CA LYS A 294 19.31 7.82 15.09
C LYS A 294 18.54 6.63 15.64
N PHE A 295 18.42 6.57 16.96
CA PHE A 295 17.65 5.54 17.64
C PHE A 295 16.77 6.20 18.70
N ASN A 296 15.46 5.99 18.62
CA ASN A 296 14.45 6.63 19.45
C ASN A 296 13.55 5.60 20.17
#